data_AF-A0AAV8SSG3-F1
#
_entry.id   AF-A0AAV8SSG3-F1
#
_cell.length_a   1.000
_cell.length_b   1.000
_cell.length_c   1.000
_cell.angle_alpha   90.00
_cell.angle_beta   90.00
_cell.angle_gamma   90.00
#
_symmetry.space_group_name_H-M   'P 1'
#
loop_
_entity.id
_entity.type
_entity.pdbx_description
1 polymer ?
#
loop_
_entity_poly.entity_id
_entity_poly.type
_entity_poly.pdbx_seq_one_letter_code
_entity_poly.pdbx_strand_id
1 'polypeptide(L)'
;MDVLTTEVRVEGLETLDCLDNLKDKQWFTEQGDAITFESEVDKVYLRIPTKIAILDHERKRTFLLRKDGLPDAEVACVEKPVILKPGEEWRGRLEISAVPF
;
A
#
# COMPACT_ATOMS: atom_id res chain seq x y z
N MET A 1 20.51 0.94 -6.73
CA MET A 1 19.95 -0.30 -6.16
C MET A 1 18.66 -0.45 -6.92
N ASP A 2 18.65 -1.33 -7.91
CA ASP A 2 17.47 -1.52 -8.75
C ASP A 2 16.31 -1.91 -7.85
N VAL A 3 15.19 -1.19 -8.00
CA VAL A 3 13.91 -1.62 -7.45
C VAL A 3 13.71 -3.02 -7.99
N LEU A 4 13.85 -4.04 -7.14
CA LEU A 4 13.46 -5.39 -7.54
C LEU A 4 11.97 -5.27 -7.82
N THR A 5 11.59 -5.23 -9.11
CA THR A 5 10.20 -5.35 -9.54
C THR A 5 9.66 -6.59 -8.86
N THR A 6 8.82 -6.40 -7.84
CA THR A 6 8.30 -7.53 -7.10
C THR A 6 7.26 -8.19 -7.98
N GLU A 7 7.34 -9.50 -8.15
CA GLU A 7 6.29 -10.29 -8.82
C GLU A 7 5.06 -10.46 -7.89
N VAL A 8 4.79 -9.45 -7.05
CA VAL A 8 3.66 -9.38 -6.12
C VAL A 8 2.55 -8.57 -6.75
N ARG A 9 1.34 -9.10 -6.70
CA ARG A 9 0.12 -8.45 -7.21
C ARG A 9 -0.94 -8.39 -6.13
N VAL A 10 -1.67 -7.28 -6.07
CA VAL A 10 -2.89 -7.16 -5.26
C VAL A 10 -4.10 -7.12 -6.18
N GLU A 11 -5.01 -8.08 -6.01
CA GLU A 11 -6.23 -8.25 -6.81
C GLU A 11 -7.49 -8.10 -5.94
N GLY A 12 -8.61 -7.73 -6.58
CA GLY A 12 -9.89 -7.44 -5.92
C GLY A 12 -10.07 -5.96 -5.57
N LEU A 13 -9.29 -5.07 -6.18
CA LEU A 13 -9.36 -3.61 -6.02
C LEU A 13 -9.65 -2.88 -7.33
N GLU A 14 -9.78 -3.61 -8.43
CA GLU A 14 -10.18 -3.10 -9.73
C GLU A 14 -11.52 -2.34 -9.64
N THR A 15 -11.65 -1.27 -10.41
CA THR A 15 -12.88 -0.44 -10.49
C THR A 15 -13.26 0.32 -9.22
N LEU A 16 -12.47 0.23 -8.15
CA LEU A 16 -12.71 0.98 -6.92
C LEU A 16 -12.22 2.42 -7.04
N ASP A 17 -12.93 3.32 -6.39
CA ASP A 17 -12.45 4.68 -6.17
C ASP A 17 -11.30 4.66 -5.15
N CYS A 18 -10.26 5.44 -5.43
CA CYS A 18 -9.11 5.58 -4.54
C CYS A 18 -8.54 7.01 -4.50
N LEU A 19 -7.85 7.28 -3.40
CA LEU A 19 -7.07 8.49 -3.16
C LEU A 19 -5.58 8.15 -3.25
N ASP A 20 -4.83 8.86 -4.08
CA ASP A 20 -3.37 8.70 -4.18
C ASP A 20 -2.66 9.79 -3.36
N ASN A 21 -2.08 9.37 -2.23
CA ASN A 21 -1.40 10.25 -1.28
C ASN A 21 -0.09 10.80 -1.86
N LEU A 22 0.53 10.12 -2.84
CA LEU A 22 1.71 10.64 -3.55
C LEU A 22 1.36 11.80 -4.48
N LYS A 23 0.07 11.97 -4.80
CA LYS A 23 -0.46 13.00 -5.71
C LYS A 23 -1.43 13.94 -5.00
N ASP A 24 -1.11 14.34 -3.77
CA ASP A 24 -1.93 15.28 -2.99
C ASP A 24 -3.39 14.82 -2.85
N LYS A 25 -3.57 13.51 -2.54
CA LYS A 25 -4.88 12.86 -2.38
C LYS A 25 -5.75 12.96 -3.63
N GLN A 26 -5.14 12.88 -4.82
CA GLN A 26 -5.86 12.85 -6.07
C GLN A 26 -6.87 11.69 -6.09
N TRP A 27 -8.11 11.99 -6.47
CA TRP A 27 -9.20 11.02 -6.59
C TRP A 27 -9.28 10.44 -8.00
N PHE A 28 -9.36 9.12 -8.13
CA PHE A 28 -9.67 8.44 -9.40
C PHE A 28 -10.27 7.05 -9.17
N THR A 29 -10.76 6.41 -10.23
CA THR A 29 -11.22 5.02 -10.22
C THR A 29 -10.13 4.13 -10.78
N GLU A 30 -9.70 3.13 -10.03
CA GLU A 30 -8.66 2.18 -10.43
C GLU A 30 -9.09 1.41 -11.69
N GLN A 31 -8.23 1.43 -12.71
CA GLN A 31 -8.51 0.80 -14.00
C GLN A 31 -7.71 -0.48 -14.21
N GLY A 32 -6.64 -0.70 -13.45
CA GLY A 32 -5.83 -1.90 -13.57
C GLY A 32 -6.54 -3.13 -13.00
N ASP A 33 -6.31 -4.29 -13.63
CA ASP A 33 -6.80 -5.59 -13.14
C ASP A 33 -6.13 -6.00 -11.82
N ALA A 34 -4.95 -5.45 -11.54
CA ALA A 34 -4.20 -5.68 -10.31
C ALA A 34 -3.30 -4.48 -9.99
N ILE A 35 -2.98 -4.31 -8.72
CA ILE A 35 -1.93 -3.39 -8.28
C ILE A 35 -0.59 -4.10 -8.33
N THR A 36 0.38 -3.48 -9.00
CA THR A 36 1.78 -3.91 -9.06
C THR A 36 2.67 -2.88 -8.37
N PHE A 37 3.87 -3.31 -7.99
CA PHE A 37 4.82 -2.48 -7.24
C PHE A 37 6.09 -2.28 -8.06
N GLU A 38 5.99 -1.42 -9.08
CA GLU A 38 7.12 -0.98 -9.91
C GLU A 38 7.78 0.30 -9.37
N SER A 39 7.06 1.02 -8.49
CA SER A 39 7.49 2.25 -7.82
C SER A 39 6.87 2.33 -6.43
N GLU A 40 7.17 3.42 -5.70
CA GLU A 40 6.42 3.79 -4.51
C GLU A 40 4.91 3.82 -4.78
N VAL A 41 4.13 3.28 -3.84
CA VAL A 41 2.66 3.29 -3.86
C VAL A 41 2.19 3.77 -2.49
N ASP A 42 1.23 4.68 -2.47
CA ASP A 42 0.52 5.11 -1.26
C ASP A 42 -0.91 5.51 -1.67
N LYS A 43 -1.79 4.50 -1.71
CA LYS A 43 -3.17 4.64 -2.20
C LYS A 43 -4.17 4.12 -1.18
N VAL A 44 -5.23 4.90 -0.93
CA VAL A 44 -6.36 4.50 -0.09
C VAL A 44 -7.54 4.12 -0.98
N TYR A 45 -7.93 2.85 -0.96
CA TYR A 45 -9.07 2.30 -1.69
C TYR A 45 -10.32 2.35 -0.83
N LEU A 46 -11.41 2.83 -1.43
CA LEU A 46 -12.68 3.03 -0.74
C LEU A 46 -13.66 1.90 -1.04
N ARG A 47 -14.52 1.57 -0.07
CA ARG A 47 -15.59 0.56 -0.22
C ARG A 47 -15.10 -0.81 -0.71
N ILE A 48 -13.93 -1.22 -0.22
CA ILE A 48 -13.26 -2.44 -0.64
C ILE A 48 -14.11 -3.70 -0.38
N PRO A 49 -14.00 -4.75 -1.22
CA PRO A 49 -14.73 -6.00 -1.04
C PRO A 49 -14.25 -6.76 0.20
N THR A 50 -15.00 -7.79 0.61
CA THR A 50 -14.65 -8.59 1.80
C THR A 50 -13.40 -9.47 1.61
N LYS A 51 -12.93 -9.60 0.37
CA LYS A 51 -11.79 -10.43 -0.02
C LYS A 51 -10.85 -9.63 -0.91
N ILE A 52 -9.58 -9.60 -0.55
CA ILE A 52 -8.48 -9.06 -1.36
C ILE A 52 -7.43 -10.16 -1.45
N ALA A 53 -6.87 -10.39 -2.64
CA ALA A 53 -5.85 -11.41 -2.85
C ALA A 53 -4.48 -10.75 -3.04
N ILE A 54 -3.47 -11.28 -2.37
CA ILE A 54 -2.07 -10.93 -2.58
C ILE A 54 -1.39 -12.14 -3.18
N LEU A 55 -0.97 -12.04 -4.44
CA LEU A 55 -0.32 -13.11 -5.17
C LEU A 55 1.18 -12.83 -5.17
N ASP A 56 1.96 -13.74 -4.59
CA ASP A 56 3.42 -13.71 -4.57
C ASP A 56 3.90 -14.78 -5.55
N HIS A 57 4.07 -14.37 -6.81
CA HIS A 57 4.39 -15.31 -7.91
C HIS A 57 5.79 -15.92 -7.74
N GLU A 58 6.76 -15.14 -7.23
CA GLU A 58 8.12 -15.61 -6.97
C GLU A 58 8.10 -16.78 -5.97
N ARG A 59 7.35 -16.64 -4.87
CA ARG A 59 7.23 -17.68 -3.84
C ARG A 59 6.07 -18.66 -4.08
N LYS A 60 5.38 -18.55 -5.22
CA LYS A 60 4.26 -19.41 -5.62
C LYS A 60 3.20 -19.58 -4.53
N ARG A 61 2.80 -18.48 -3.89
CA ARG A 61 1.81 -18.49 -2.80
C ARG A 61 0.83 -17.34 -2.93
N THR A 62 -0.34 -17.52 -2.36
CA THR A 62 -1.40 -16.51 -2.33
C THR A 62 -1.87 -16.30 -0.90
N PHE A 63 -1.96 -15.05 -0.48
CA PHE A 63 -2.59 -14.65 0.77
C PHE A 63 -3.97 -14.07 0.46
N LEU A 64 -5.00 -14.64 1.09
CA LEU A 64 -6.36 -14.10 0.99
C LEU A 64 -6.63 -13.27 2.24
N LEU A 65 -6.67 -11.96 2.10
CA LEU A 65 -7.14 -11.07 3.14
C LEU A 65 -8.66 -11.12 3.18
N ARG A 66 -9.21 -11.46 4.35
CA ARG A 66 -10.64 -11.39 4.63
C ARG A 66 -10.88 -10.33 5.69
N LYS A 67 -11.90 -9.52 5.47
CA LYS A 67 -12.26 -8.44 6.39
C LYS A 67 -13.76 -8.39 6.65
N ASP A 68 -14.11 -7.86 7.81
CA ASP A 68 -15.48 -7.59 8.23
C ASP A 68 -15.52 -6.19 8.86
N GLY A 69 -16.57 -5.41 8.55
CA GLY A 69 -16.75 -4.05 9.07
C GLY A 69 -15.72 -2.99 8.67
N LEU A 70 -14.63 -3.33 7.97
CA LEU A 70 -13.62 -2.36 7.49
C LEU A 70 -13.99 -1.89 6.07
N PRO A 71 -14.32 -0.60 5.85
CA PRO A 71 -14.77 -0.15 4.53
C PRO A 71 -13.62 0.15 3.56
N ASP A 72 -12.44 0.51 4.07
CA ASP A 72 -11.34 1.06 3.29
C ASP A 72 -10.04 0.29 3.56
N ALA A 73 -9.09 0.33 2.62
CA ALA A 73 -7.75 -0.19 2.82
C ALA A 73 -6.70 0.68 2.15
N GLU A 74 -5.57 0.82 2.81
CA GLU A 74 -4.39 1.45 2.25
C GLU A 74 -3.48 0.37 1.66
N VAL A 75 -3.05 0.59 0.41
CA VAL A 75 -2.00 -0.19 -0.23
C VAL A 75 -0.77 0.70 -0.31
N ALA A 76 0.30 0.27 0.36
CA ALA A 76 1.54 1.03 0.44
C ALA A 76 2.76 0.17 0.07
N CYS A 77 3.71 0.77 -0.64
CA CYS A 77 5.02 0.19 -0.94
C CYS A 77 6.07 1.28 -0.85
N VAL A 78 7.09 1.07 -0.01
CA VAL A 78 8.17 2.04 0.20
C VAL A 78 9.35 1.68 -0.71
N GLU A 79 9.67 2.56 -1.65
CA GLU A 79 10.76 2.34 -2.60
C GLU A 79 12.13 2.72 -2.02
N LYS A 80 12.20 3.82 -1.27
CA LYS A 80 13.47 4.39 -0.78
C LYS A 80 13.58 4.25 0.73
N PRO A 81 14.17 3.16 1.25
CA PRO A 81 14.43 3.05 2.67
C PRO A 81 15.45 4.11 3.10
N VAL A 82 15.36 4.54 4.36
CA VAL A 82 16.43 5.31 4.98
C VAL A 82 17.63 4.38 5.18
N ILE A 83 18.72 4.63 4.46
CA ILE A 83 19.96 3.86 4.59
C ILE A 83 20.93 4.64 5.49
N LEU A 84 21.33 4.04 6.61
CA LEU A 84 22.36 4.56 7.49
C LEU A 84 23.69 3.87 7.25
N LYS A 85 24.78 4.65 7.20
CA LYS A 85 26.15 4.15 7.20
C LYS A 85 26.62 3.89 8.64
N PRO A 86 27.71 3.12 8.85
CA PRO A 86 28.31 2.96 10.18
C PRO A 86 28.60 4.32 10.84
N GLY A 87 28.03 4.56 12.02
CA GLY A 87 28.16 5.82 12.76
C GLY A 87 27.07 6.87 12.50
N GLU A 88 26.16 6.63 11.54
CA GLU A 88 24.98 7.48 11.34
C GLU A 88 23.82 7.03 12.24
N GLU A 89 23.00 7.98 12.67
CA GLU A 89 21.83 7.75 13.53
C GLU A 89 20.61 8.39 12.87
N TRP A 90 19.54 7.62 12.72
CA TRP A 90 18.23 8.19 12.40
C TRP A 90 17.51 8.57 13.69
N ARG A 91 17.00 9.80 13.76
CA ARG A 91 16.19 10.29 14.88
C ARG A 91 14.81 10.70 14.35
N GLY A 92 13.77 10.09 14.92
CA GLY A 92 12.39 10.48 14.72
C GLY A 92 11.71 10.74 16.07
N ARG A 93 10.75 11.66 16.09
CA ARG A 93 9.87 11.90 17.24
C ARG A 93 8.44 11.94 16.73
N LEU A 94 7.62 11.02 17.23
CA LEU A 94 6.18 11.05 17.02
C LEU A 94 5.50 11.42 18.33
N GLU A 95 4.65 12.44 18.29
CA GLU A 95 3.80 12.81 19.41
C GLU A 95 2.35 12.56 19.01
N ILE A 96 1.67 11.73 19.80
CA ILE A 96 0.24 11.47 19.65
C ILE A 96 -0.45 12.03 20.88
N SER A 97 -1.45 12.89 20.68
CA SER A 97 -2.29 13.42 21.75
C SER A 97 -3.75 13.10 21.46
N ALA A 98 -4.50 12.72 22.50
CA ALA A 98 -5.94 12.58 22.41
C ALA A 98 -6.56 13.98 22.53
N VAL A 99 -7.31 14.39 21.50
CA VAL A 99 -8.12 15.61 21.54
C VAL A 99 -9.52 15.20 21.96
N PRO A 100 -10.05 15.68 23.10
CA PRO A 100 -11.43 15.43 23.50
C PRO A 100 -12.40 15.98 22.45
N PHE A 101 -13.47 15.24 22.19
CA PHE A 101 -14.60 15.68 21.36
C PHE A 101 -15.55 16.58 22.14
#